data_AF-A0A0M7B5W0-F1
#
_entry.id   AF-A0A0M7B5W0-F1
#
_cell.length_a   1.000
_cell.length_b   1.000
_cell.length_c   1.000
_cell.angle_alpha   90.00
_cell.angle_beta   90.00
_cell.angle_gamma   90.00
#
_symmetry.space_group_name_H-M   'P 1'
#
loop_
_entity.id
_entity.type
_entity.pdbx_description
1 polymer ?
#
loop_
_entity_poly.entity_id
_entity_poly.type
_entity_poly.pdbx_seq_one_letter_code
_entity_poly.pdbx_strand_id
1 'polypeptide(L)'
;MLSQLLKAEMAEREVRSISYHMKAARFPAYKDLSGFDFAASEINEALVRQLHRCEFMDAAENVVLIGGRGTGKSHVATALGVQAIEHHRKRVRFFSTPSSW
;
A
#
# COMPACT_ATOMS: atom_id res chain seq x y z
N MET A 1 23.31 14.64 -23.42
CA MET A 1 22.84 13.45 -24.16
C MET A 1 22.99 12.15 -23.37
N LEU A 2 24.19 11.67 -23.01
CA LEU A 2 24.34 10.38 -22.28
C LEU A 2 23.62 10.36 -20.91
N SER A 3 23.70 11.44 -20.14
CA SER A 3 23.01 11.56 -18.85
C SER A 3 21.47 11.57 -18.96
N GLN A 4 20.91 12.02 -20.08
CA GLN A 4 19.47 11.99 -20.32
C GLN A 4 19.00 10.57 -20.65
N LEU A 5 19.81 9.82 -21.40
CA LEU A 5 19.49 8.45 -21.77
C LEU A 5 19.57 7.51 -20.55
N LEU A 6 20.56 7.69 -19.68
CA LEU A 6 20.64 7.01 -18.38
C LEU A 6 19.44 7.32 -17.48
N LYS A 7 19.03 8.59 -17.37
CA LYS A 7 17.84 8.97 -16.60
C LYS A 7 16.56 8.31 -17.14
N ALA A 8 16.42 8.25 -18.47
CA ALA A 8 15.27 7.61 -19.10
C ALA A 8 15.22 6.10 -18.84
N GLU A 9 16.36 5.40 -18.95
CA GLU A 9 16.46 3.97 -18.64
C GLU A 9 16.13 3.67 -17.17
N MET A 10 16.67 4.47 -16.24
CA MET A 10 16.35 4.35 -14.82
C MET A 10 14.85 4.52 -14.55
N ALA A 11 14.22 5.55 -15.14
CA ALA A 11 12.79 5.78 -14.99
C ALA A 11 11.96 4.60 -15.52
N GLU A 12 12.33 4.04 -16.68
CA GLU A 12 11.65 2.88 -17.24
C GLU A 12 11.79 1.64 -16.34
N ARG A 13 12.98 1.43 -15.78
CA ARG A 13 13.23 0.34 -14.83
C ARG A 13 12.38 0.49 -13.56
N GLU A 14 12.24 1.71 -13.05
CA GLU A 14 11.36 1.98 -11.91
C GLU A 14 9.90 1.66 -12.21
N VAL A 15 9.37 2.13 -13.35
CA VAL A 15 7.99 1.84 -13.78
C VAL A 15 7.75 0.33 -13.88
N ARG A 16 8.71 -0.42 -14.45
CA ARG A 16 8.64 -1.88 -14.53
C ARG A 16 8.66 -2.55 -13.15
N SER A 17 9.48 -2.03 -12.22
CA SER A 17 9.56 -2.54 -10.84
C SER A 17 8.24 -2.33 -10.08
N ILE A 18 7.64 -1.13 -10.16
CA ILE A 18 6.34 -0.84 -9.55
C ILE A 18 5.28 -1.80 -10.11
N SER A 19 5.20 -1.89 -11.44
CA SER A 19 4.22 -2.75 -12.13
C SER A 19 4.34 -4.21 -11.71
N TYR A 20 5.58 -4.69 -11.55
CA TYR A 20 5.85 -6.05 -11.07
C TYR A 20 5.42 -6.24 -9.62
N HIS A 21 5.78 -5.34 -8.71
CA HIS A 21 5.41 -5.43 -7.30
C HIS A 21 3.91 -5.32 -7.07
N MET A 22 3.22 -4.44 -7.81
CA MET A 22 1.76 -4.35 -7.78
C MET A 22 1.08 -5.66 -8.15
N LYS A 23 1.55 -6.33 -9.21
CA LYS A 23 1.05 -7.66 -9.60
C LYS A 23 1.36 -8.73 -8.55
N ALA A 24 2.59 -8.71 -8.01
CA ALA A 24 3.04 -9.69 -7.03
C ALA A 24 2.31 -9.57 -5.67
N ALA A 25 1.80 -8.39 -5.35
CA ALA A 25 1.12 -8.10 -4.09
C ALA A 25 -0.24 -8.79 -3.97
N ARG A 26 -0.91 -9.12 -5.09
CA ARG A 26 -2.21 -9.82 -5.10
C ARG A 26 -3.30 -9.12 -4.27
N PHE A 27 -3.35 -7.79 -4.33
CA PHE A 27 -4.49 -7.07 -3.76
C PHE A 27 -5.79 -7.49 -4.47
N PRO A 28 -6.92 -7.63 -3.73
CA PRO A 28 -8.21 -7.98 -4.32
C PRO A 28 -8.75 -6.88 -5.25
N ALA A 29 -8.41 -5.63 -4.98
CA ALA A 29 -8.70 -4.48 -5.81
C ALA A 29 -7.65 -3.38 -5.52
N TYR A 30 -7.42 -2.47 -6.47
CA TYR A 30 -6.67 -1.25 -6.18
C TYR A 30 -7.47 -0.37 -5.22
N LYS A 31 -6.84 0.11 -4.15
CA LYS A 31 -7.42 1.05 -3.19
C LYS A 31 -6.35 2.06 -2.79
N ASP A 32 -6.69 3.32 -2.88
CA ASP A 32 -5.89 4.43 -2.36
C ASP A 32 -6.61 5.06 -1.15
N LEU A 33 -5.86 5.71 -0.28
CA LEU A 33 -6.39 6.39 0.89
C LEU A 33 -7.29 7.57 0.51
N SER A 34 -7.04 8.22 -0.64
CA SER A 34 -7.89 9.29 -1.16
C SER A 34 -9.34 8.85 -1.40
N GLY A 35 -9.56 7.57 -1.72
CA GLY A 35 -10.88 6.98 -1.90
C GLY A 35 -11.51 6.40 -0.63
N PHE A 36 -10.93 6.63 0.55
CA PHE A 36 -11.45 6.13 1.82
C PHE A 36 -12.32 7.19 2.52
N ASP A 37 -13.56 6.84 2.82
CA ASP A 37 -14.46 7.69 3.60
C ASP A 37 -14.25 7.43 5.11
N PHE A 38 -13.50 8.34 5.75
CA PHE A 38 -13.27 8.28 7.20
C PHE A 38 -14.51 8.63 8.02
N ALA A 39 -15.47 9.38 7.48
CA ALA A 39 -16.71 9.69 8.20
C ALA A 39 -17.62 8.46 8.31
N ALA A 40 -17.49 7.50 7.39
CA ALA A 40 -18.21 6.24 7.39
C ALA A 40 -17.49 5.10 8.14
N SER A 41 -16.40 5.37 8.86
CA SER A 41 -15.60 4.36 9.57
C SER A 41 -15.21 4.80 10.97
N GLU A 42 -15.15 3.84 11.90
CA GLU A 42 -14.66 4.07 13.27
C GLU A 42 -13.12 4.07 13.36
N ILE A 43 -12.41 3.96 12.24
CA ILE A 43 -10.94 3.93 12.26
C ILE A 43 -10.35 5.30 12.56
N ASN A 44 -9.27 5.34 13.34
CA ASN A 44 -8.59 6.58 13.68
C ASN A 44 -7.88 7.17 12.44
N GLU A 45 -8.47 8.22 11.85
CA GLU A 45 -7.94 8.89 10.65
C GLU A 45 -6.51 9.39 10.83
N ALA A 46 -6.20 10.03 11.98
CA ALA A 46 -4.87 10.58 12.23
C ALA A 46 -3.79 9.49 12.23
N LEU A 47 -4.07 8.36 12.88
CA LEU A 47 -3.19 7.20 12.88
C LEU A 47 -3.01 6.62 11.47
N VAL A 48 -4.10 6.48 10.72
CA VAL A 48 -4.04 5.95 9.35
C VAL A 48 -3.19 6.85 8.44
N ARG A 49 -3.36 8.17 8.53
CA ARG A 49 -2.55 9.14 7.78
C ARG A 49 -1.08 9.09 8.19
N GLN A 50 -0.78 8.85 9.46
CA GLN A 50 0.58 8.61 9.93
C GLN A 50 1.16 7.33 9.34
N LEU A 51 0.44 6.21 9.42
CA LEU A 51 0.88 4.93 8.85
C LEU A 51 1.07 5.01 7.32
N HIS A 52 0.29 5.85 6.63
CA HIS A 52 0.42 6.08 5.19
C HIS A 52 1.73 6.76 4.78
N ARG A 53 2.48 7.34 5.72
CA ARG A 53 3.85 7.79 5.44
C ARG A 53 4.86 6.64 5.41
N CYS A 54 4.44 5.43 5.78
CA CYS A 54 5.22 4.21 5.68
C CYS A 54 6.49 4.15 6.55
N GLU A 55 6.73 5.13 7.43
CA GLU A 55 7.88 5.22 8.33
C GLU A 55 8.01 4.02 9.28
N PHE A 56 6.87 3.40 9.66
CA PHE A 56 6.83 2.20 10.51
C PHE A 56 7.62 1.02 9.90
N MET A 57 7.73 0.94 8.57
CA MET A 57 8.49 -0.12 7.90
C MET A 57 10.00 0.05 8.10
N ASP A 58 10.49 1.28 8.18
CA ASP A 58 11.91 1.55 8.39
C ASP A 58 12.29 1.36 9.87
N ALA A 59 11.33 1.57 10.78
CA ALA A 59 11.45 1.25 12.20
C ALA A 59 11.22 -0.24 12.54
N ALA A 60 10.92 -1.09 11.54
CA ALA A 60 10.57 -2.50 11.72
C ALA A 60 9.40 -2.73 12.71
N GLU A 61 8.45 -1.80 12.76
CA GLU A 61 7.27 -1.87 13.60
C GLU A 61 6.16 -2.69 12.93
N ASN A 62 5.43 -3.46 13.75
CA ASN A 62 4.29 -4.24 13.29
C ASN A 62 3.00 -3.43 13.43
N VAL A 63 2.22 -3.36 12.35
CA VAL A 63 0.91 -2.70 12.34
C VAL A 63 -0.18 -3.76 12.37
N VAL A 64 -1.08 -3.68 13.34
CA VAL A 64 -2.24 -4.58 13.46
C VAL A 64 -3.53 -3.75 13.45
N LEU A 65 -4.42 -4.03 12.49
CA LEU A 65 -5.71 -3.36 12.37
C LEU A 65 -6.81 -4.21 13.02
N ILE A 66 -7.46 -3.68 14.06
CA ILE A 66 -8.48 -4.39 14.86
C ILE A 66 -9.82 -3.67 14.75
N GLY A 67 -10.93 -4.40 14.66
CA GLY A 67 -12.29 -3.86 14.69
C GLY A 67 -13.33 -4.77 14.03
N GLY A 68 -14.61 -4.41 14.08
CA GLY A 68 -15.73 -5.17 13.49
C GLY A 68 -15.68 -5.33 11.97
N ARG A 69 -16.43 -6.26 11.39
CA ARG A 69 -16.51 -6.41 9.92
C ARG A 69 -17.04 -5.11 9.30
N GLY A 70 -16.45 -4.66 8.20
CA GLY A 70 -16.89 -3.47 7.47
C GLY A 70 -16.25 -2.14 7.89
N THR A 71 -15.42 -2.09 8.95
CA THR A 71 -14.77 -0.84 9.40
C THR A 71 -13.58 -0.36 8.54
N GLY A 72 -13.50 -0.78 7.27
CA GLY A 72 -12.49 -0.26 6.35
C GLY A 72 -11.06 -0.83 6.48
N LYS A 73 -10.80 -1.75 7.41
CA LYS A 73 -9.46 -2.35 7.62
C LYS A 73 -8.80 -2.88 6.34
N SER A 74 -9.56 -3.63 5.53
CA SER A 74 -9.02 -4.19 4.29
C SER A 74 -8.70 -3.11 3.25
N HIS A 75 -9.47 -2.01 3.22
CA HIS A 75 -9.17 -0.86 2.37
C HIS A 75 -7.88 -0.20 2.84
N VAL A 76 -7.76 0.10 4.14
CA VAL A 76 -6.56 0.74 4.71
C VAL A 76 -5.33 -0.13 4.51
N ALA A 77 -5.39 -1.44 4.81
CA ALA A 77 -4.28 -2.36 4.56
C ALA A 77 -3.85 -2.39 3.09
N THR A 78 -4.82 -2.32 2.16
CA THR A 78 -4.53 -2.24 0.73
C THR A 78 -3.88 -0.90 0.37
N ALA A 79 -4.42 0.22 0.83
CA ALA A 79 -3.89 1.56 0.57
C ALA A 79 -2.46 1.74 1.09
N LEU A 80 -2.18 1.27 2.31
CA LEU A 80 -0.81 1.26 2.85
C LEU A 80 0.13 0.42 1.98
N GLY A 81 -0.34 -0.73 1.49
CA GLY A 81 0.45 -1.59 0.61
C GLY A 81 0.71 -0.98 -0.78
N VAL A 82 -0.29 -0.31 -1.35
CA VAL A 82 -0.15 0.46 -2.61
C VAL A 82 0.87 1.57 -2.44
N GLN A 83 0.71 2.39 -1.40
CA GLN A 83 1.63 3.47 -1.04
C GLN A 83 3.06 2.98 -0.88
N ALA A 84 3.25 1.87 -0.16
CA ALA A 84 4.56 1.24 0.04
C ALA A 84 5.24 0.84 -1.29
N ILE A 85 4.48 0.38 -2.28
CA ILE A 85 5.00 0.01 -3.60
C ILE A 85 5.27 1.26 -4.46
N GLU A 86 4.27 2.12 -4.60
CA GLU A 86 4.28 3.25 -5.53
C GLU A 86 5.20 4.39 -5.12
N HIS A 87 5.41 4.58 -3.82
CA HIS A 87 6.23 5.68 -3.29
C HIS A 87 7.51 5.21 -2.61
N HIS A 88 7.53 4.00 -2.03
CA HIS A 88 8.68 3.53 -1.25
C HIS A 88 9.39 2.32 -1.88
N ARG A 89 8.94 1.84 -3.05
CA ARG A 89 9.52 0.69 -3.78
C ARG A 89 9.65 -0.57 -2.92
N LYS A 90 8.80 -0.71 -1.90
CA LYS A 90 8.81 -1.87 -0.99
C LYS A 90 8.06 -3.03 -1.65
N ARG A 91 8.46 -4.24 -1.30
CA ARG A 91 7.79 -5.48 -1.72
C ARG A 91 6.67 -5.77 -0.76
N VAL A 92 5.45 -5.91 -1.25
CA VAL A 92 4.26 -6.22 -0.45
C VAL A 92 3.61 -7.50 -0.95
N ARG A 93 2.96 -8.23 -0.04
CA ARG A 93 2.07 -9.35 -0.36
C ARG A 93 0.83 -9.29 0.52
N PHE A 94 -0.33 -9.33 -0.11
CA PHE A 94 -1.62 -9.38 0.54
C PHE A 94 -2.10 -10.83 0.62
N PHE A 95 -2.58 -11.22 1.80
CA PHE A 95 -3.21 -12.51 2.03
C PHE A 95 -4.62 -12.25 2.59
N SER A 96 -5.62 -12.72 1.85
CA SER A 96 -6.98 -12.85 2.36
C SER A 96 -7.15 -14.29 2.76
N THR A 97 -7.60 -14.56 3.99
CA THR A 97 -8.05 -15.90 4.36
C THR A 97 -9.36 -16.17 3.60
N PRO A 98 -9.43 -17.16 2.69
CA PRO A 98 -10.71 -17.56 2.14
C PRO A 98 -11.58 -18.04 3.29
N SER A 99 -12.78 -17.50 3.42
CA SER A 99 -13.78 -18.03 4.35
C SER A 99 -14.28 -19.36 3.77
N SER A 100 -13.57 -20.44 4.05
CA SER A 100 -14.02 -21.81 3.77
C SER A 100 -14.68 -22.37 5.03
N TRP A 101 -15.99 -22.20 5.12
CA TRP A 101 -16.92 -22.99 5.94
C TRP A 101 -18.16 -23.23 5.08
#